data_AF-A0AAX6BNA1-F1
#
_entry.id   AF-A0AAX6BNA1-F1
#
_cell.length_a   1.000
_cell.length_b   1.000
_cell.length_c   1.000
_cell.angle_alpha   90.00
_cell.angle_beta   90.00
_cell.angle_gamma   90.00
#
_symmetry.space_group_name_H-M   'P 1'
#
loop_
_entity.id
_entity.type
_entity.pdbx_description
1 polymer ?
#
loop_
_entity_poly.entity_id
_entity_poly.type
_entity_poly.pdbx_seq_one_letter_code
_entity_poly.pdbx_strand_id
1 'polypeptide(L)'
;MAYKVLTNCPVCSETLKITKLQCSHCHTTIENEFELSKLASLSSDQLHFVEVFLTCRGNIKEVEKELGVSYPTVRGKLTDIISSLGYVEKKKNEVDEKKVVSMLENGEITAEEAIKLLKEE
;
A
#
# COMPACT_ATOMS: atom_id res chain seq x y z
N MET A 1 -25.77 -13.85 8.43
CA MET A 1 -24.37 -13.88 7.94
C MET A 1 -24.19 -12.69 7.01
N ALA A 2 -23.17 -11.87 7.25
CA ALA A 2 -22.81 -10.77 6.35
C ALA A 2 -21.74 -11.27 5.38
N TYR A 3 -21.92 -11.04 4.08
CA TYR A 3 -20.93 -11.38 3.05
C TYR A 3 -20.05 -10.16 2.79
N LYS A 4 -18.77 -10.39 2.46
CA LYS A 4 -17.87 -9.32 2.05
C LYS A 4 -18.42 -8.71 0.75
N VAL A 5 -18.43 -7.37 0.69
CA VAL A 5 -18.86 -6.64 -0.50
C VAL A 5 -17.90 -6.94 -1.65
N LEU A 6 -18.45 -7.29 -2.81
CA LEU A 6 -17.68 -7.42 -4.04
C LEU A 6 -17.32 -6.03 -4.55
N THR A 7 -16.03 -5.79 -4.78
CA THR A 7 -15.53 -4.53 -5.34
C THR A 7 -15.33 -4.57 -6.84
N ASN A 8 -15.21 -5.78 -7.40
CA ASN A 8 -14.99 -6.01 -8.83
C ASN A 8 -16.07 -6.93 -9.40
N CYS A 9 -16.48 -6.65 -10.63
CA CYS A 9 -17.45 -7.44 -11.35
C CYS A 9 -16.85 -8.79 -11.71
N PRO A 10 -17.44 -9.94 -11.30
CA PRO A 10 -16.90 -11.26 -11.62
C PRO A 10 -16.98 -11.61 -13.12
N VAL A 11 -17.65 -10.79 -13.93
CA VAL A 11 -17.81 -11.01 -15.38
C VAL A 11 -16.75 -10.23 -16.19
N CYS A 12 -16.54 -8.95 -15.88
CA CYS A 12 -15.64 -8.05 -16.64
C CYS A 12 -14.45 -7.50 -15.84
N SER A 13 -14.36 -7.80 -14.55
CA SER A 13 -13.35 -7.29 -13.61
C SER A 13 -13.38 -5.78 -13.35
N GLU A 14 -14.30 -5.03 -13.94
CA GLU A 14 -14.50 -3.59 -13.67
C GLU A 14 -14.98 -3.33 -12.23
N THR A 15 -14.74 -2.12 -11.74
CA THR A 15 -15.15 -1.69 -10.40
C THR A 15 -16.66 -1.61 -10.27
N LEU A 16 -17.21 -2.25 -9.24
CA LEU A 16 -18.63 -2.18 -8.90
C LEU A 16 -18.98 -0.88 -8.18
N LYS A 17 -20.19 -0.38 -8.41
CA LYS A 17 -20.78 0.73 -7.65
C LYS A 17 -21.85 0.18 -6.71
N ILE A 18 -21.97 0.77 -5.52
CA ILE A 18 -23.10 0.47 -4.64
C ILE A 18 -24.29 1.30 -5.15
N THR A 19 -25.45 0.66 -5.35
CA THR A 19 -26.66 1.32 -5.84
C THR A 19 -27.75 1.48 -4.79
N LYS A 20 -27.65 0.72 -3.69
CA LYS A 20 -28.71 0.60 -2.67
C LYS A 20 -28.12 0.38 -1.29
N LEU A 21 -28.51 1.23 -0.34
CA LEU A 21 -28.21 1.09 1.08
C LEU A 21 -29.51 0.92 1.86
N GLN A 22 -29.52 0.05 2.86
CA GLN A 22 -30.68 -0.16 3.72
C GLN A 22 -30.27 0.02 5.18
N CYS A 23 -30.98 0.91 5.89
CA CYS A 23 -30.79 1.09 7.32
C CYS A 23 -31.40 -0.10 8.08
N SER A 24 -30.62 -0.75 8.94
CA SER A 24 -31.10 -1.86 9.78
C SER A 24 -32.03 -1.42 10.92
N HIS A 25 -31.98 -0.14 11.31
CA HIS A 25 -32.77 0.39 12.42
C HIS A 25 -34.17 0.88 12.00
N CYS A 26 -34.26 1.70 10.94
CA CYS A 26 -35.53 2.28 10.48
C CYS A 26 -36.01 1.74 9.13
N HIS A 27 -35.29 0.80 8.51
CA HIS A 27 -35.60 0.20 7.22
C HIS A 27 -35.66 1.15 6.02
N THR A 28 -35.28 2.42 6.20
CA THR A 28 -35.12 3.37 5.09
C THR A 28 -34.15 2.82 4.06
N THR A 29 -34.58 2.82 2.80
CA THR A 29 -33.77 2.45 1.66
C THR A 29 -33.33 3.73 0.94
N ILE A 30 -32.04 3.84 0.66
CA ILE A 30 -31.45 4.95 -0.07
C ILE A 30 -30.86 4.38 -1.37
N GLU A 31 -31.37 4.84 -2.50
CA GLU A 31 -30.93 4.41 -3.83
C GLU A 31 -30.21 5.58 -4.53
N ASN A 32 -28.94 5.38 -4.82
CA ASN A 32 -28.08 6.33 -5.50
C ASN A 32 -26.80 5.62 -5.99
N GLU A 33 -25.99 6.26 -6.82
CA GLU A 33 -24.64 5.79 -7.10
C GLU A 33 -23.70 6.18 -5.96
N PHE A 34 -23.27 5.20 -5.17
CA PHE A 34 -22.29 5.41 -4.12
C PHE A 34 -20.93 4.82 -4.52
N GLU A 35 -19.88 5.53 -4.15
CA GLU A 35 -18.51 5.07 -4.30
C GLU A 35 -18.11 4.13 -3.15
N LEU A 36 -17.34 3.10 -3.47
CA LEU A 36 -16.68 2.27 -2.47
C LEU A 36 -15.51 3.04 -1.86
N SER A 37 -15.23 2.80 -0.58
CA SER A 37 -14.02 3.35 0.02
C SER A 37 -12.79 2.77 -0.67
N LYS A 38 -11.71 3.56 -0.75
CA LYS A 38 -10.42 3.08 -1.29
C LYS A 38 -9.87 1.86 -0.53
N LEU A 39 -10.23 1.73 0.75
CA LEU A 39 -9.84 0.56 1.53
C LEU A 39 -10.59 -0.71 1.09
N ALA A 40 -11.81 -0.58 0.55
CA ALA A 40 -12.57 -1.72 0.06
C ALA A 40 -11.90 -2.39 -1.15
N SER A 41 -11.13 -1.65 -1.96
CA SER A 41 -10.41 -2.22 -3.11
C SER A 41 -9.14 -2.99 -2.72
N LEU A 42 -8.74 -2.97 -1.44
CA LEU A 42 -7.60 -3.75 -0.98
C LEU A 42 -7.92 -5.26 -0.96
N SER A 43 -6.92 -6.07 -1.32
CA SER A 43 -7.02 -7.53 -1.22
C SER A 43 -7.17 -7.98 0.24
N SER A 44 -7.55 -9.25 0.46
CA SER A 44 -7.58 -9.85 1.80
C SER A 44 -6.27 -9.67 2.54
N ASP A 45 -5.17 -9.91 1.84
CA ASP A 45 -3.82 -9.90 2.42
C ASP A 45 -3.36 -8.48 2.74
N GLN A 46 -3.73 -7.52 1.88
CA GLN A 46 -3.48 -6.11 2.13
C GLN A 46 -4.29 -5.60 3.32
N LEU A 47 -5.57 -5.95 3.44
CA LEU A 47 -6.39 -5.59 4.60
C LEU A 47 -5.83 -6.19 5.89
N HIS A 48 -5.46 -7.46 5.87
CA HIS A 48 -4.85 -8.11 7.02
C HIS A 48 -3.55 -7.41 7.45
N PHE A 49 -2.70 -7.04 6.48
CA PHE A 49 -1.51 -6.25 6.78
C PHE A 49 -1.84 -4.90 7.40
N VAL A 50 -2.86 -4.18 6.88
CA VAL A 50 -3.30 -2.89 7.46
C VAL A 50 -3.78 -3.06 8.90
N GLU A 51 -4.56 -4.10 9.19
CA GLU A 51 -5.01 -4.41 10.56
C GLU A 51 -3.83 -4.66 11.51
N VAL A 52 -2.86 -5.47 11.09
CA VAL A 52 -1.64 -5.74 11.87
C VAL A 52 -0.82 -4.45 12.05
N PHE A 53 -0.64 -3.68 10.99
CA PHE A 53 0.09 -2.41 11.05
C PHE A 53 -0.54 -1.43 12.04
N LEU A 54 -1.87 -1.31 12.04
CA LEU A 54 -2.61 -0.43 12.96
C LEU A 54 -2.55 -0.95 14.41
N THR A 55 -2.67 -2.26 14.64
CA THR A 55 -2.56 -2.85 15.98
C THR A 55 -1.16 -2.69 16.57
N CYS A 56 -0.12 -2.76 15.74
CA CYS A 56 1.26 -2.42 16.09
C CYS A 56 1.52 -0.90 16.14
N ARG A 57 0.50 -0.04 16.03
CA ARG A 57 0.61 1.44 16.05
C ARG A 57 1.61 2.00 15.03
N GLY A 58 1.80 1.32 13.91
CA GLY A 58 2.77 1.68 12.87
C GLY A 58 4.22 1.37 13.20
N ASN A 59 4.51 0.64 14.28
CA ASN A 59 5.86 0.23 14.61
C ASN A 59 6.33 -0.93 13.71
N ILE A 60 7.18 -0.61 12.73
CA ILE A 60 7.65 -1.58 11.73
C ILE A 60 8.30 -2.81 12.39
N LYS A 61 9.08 -2.62 13.48
CA LYS A 61 9.74 -3.74 14.16
C LYS A 61 8.75 -4.71 14.81
N GLU A 62 7.65 -4.18 15.33
CA GLU A 62 6.59 -5.04 15.89
C GLU A 62 5.82 -5.75 14.79
N VAL A 63 5.57 -5.08 13.66
CA VAL A 63 4.94 -5.71 12.48
C VAL A 63 5.81 -6.83 11.90
N GLU A 64 7.13 -6.62 11.81
CA GLU A 64 8.09 -7.67 11.40
C GLU A 64 7.99 -8.90 12.31
N LYS A 65 7.92 -8.68 13.62
CA LYS A 65 7.82 -9.74 14.62
C LYS A 65 6.48 -10.48 14.54
N GLU A 66 5.39 -9.74 14.38
CA GLU A 66 4.03 -10.30 14.33
C GLU A 66 3.81 -11.11 13.05
N LEU A 67 4.27 -10.59 11.91
CA LEU A 67 4.13 -11.26 10.60
C LEU A 67 5.24 -12.25 10.30
N GLY A 68 6.32 -12.28 11.09
CA GLY A 68 7.49 -13.14 10.86
C GLY A 68 8.23 -12.83 9.55
N VAL A 69 8.25 -11.55 9.13
CA VAL A 69 8.85 -11.12 7.86
C VAL A 69 9.97 -10.10 8.08
N SER A 70 10.84 -9.94 7.09
CA SER A 70 11.93 -8.98 7.12
C SER A 70 11.46 -7.53 6.93
N TYR A 71 12.22 -6.57 7.45
CA TYR A 71 11.97 -5.13 7.27
C TYR A 71 11.72 -4.72 5.81
N PRO A 72 12.53 -5.18 4.81
CA PRO A 72 12.25 -4.91 3.39
C PRO A 72 10.88 -5.42 2.94
N THR A 73 10.42 -6.55 3.48
CA THR A 73 9.10 -7.11 3.16
C THR A 73 7.98 -6.25 3.71
N VAL A 74 8.10 -5.74 4.94
CA VAL A 74 7.09 -4.83 5.53
C VAL A 74 7.02 -3.52 4.75
N ARG A 75 8.18 -2.95 4.40
CA ARG A 75 8.27 -1.76 3.54
C ARG A 75 7.63 -1.99 2.17
N GLY A 76 7.96 -3.11 1.50
CA GLY A 76 7.36 -3.46 0.20
C GLY A 76 5.84 -3.55 0.28
N LYS A 77 5.30 -4.23 1.30
CA LYS A 77 3.84 -4.32 1.51
C LYS A 77 3.19 -2.96 1.73
N LEU A 78 3.82 -2.05 2.49
CA LEU A 78 3.34 -0.68 2.66
C LEU A 78 3.27 0.06 1.32
N THR A 79 4.34 0.00 0.53
CA THR A 79 4.39 0.63 -0.80
C THR A 79 3.32 0.06 -1.75
N ASP A 80 3.12 -1.26 -1.74
CA ASP A 80 2.08 -1.92 -2.54
C ASP A 80 0.66 -1.46 -2.16
N ILE A 81 0.39 -1.32 -0.86
CA ILE A 81 -0.91 -0.84 -0.35
C ILE A 81 -1.11 0.63 -0.71
N ILE A 82 -0.10 1.47 -0.47
CA ILE A 82 -0.10 2.90 -0.82
C ILE A 82 -0.41 3.08 -2.31
N SER A 83 0.25 2.28 -3.16
CA SER A 83 0.01 2.26 -4.62
C SER A 83 -1.41 1.81 -4.96
N SER A 84 -1.91 0.76 -4.30
CA SER A 84 -3.27 0.24 -4.48
C SER A 84 -4.35 1.24 -4.07
N LEU A 85 -4.05 2.12 -3.10
CA LEU A 85 -4.92 3.23 -2.70
C LEU A 85 -4.86 4.45 -3.64
N GLY A 86 -4.03 4.37 -4.69
CA GLY A 86 -3.82 5.44 -5.67
C GLY A 86 -2.98 6.60 -5.14
N TYR A 87 -2.34 6.44 -3.98
CA TYR A 87 -1.33 7.37 -3.50
C TYR A 87 -0.02 6.96 -4.15
N VAL A 88 0.25 7.46 -5.34
CA VAL A 88 1.57 7.27 -5.95
C VAL A 88 2.55 8.02 -5.05
N GLU A 89 3.36 7.28 -4.28
CA GLU A 89 4.63 7.83 -3.84
C GLU A 89 5.33 8.22 -5.14
N LYS A 90 5.39 9.53 -5.44
CA LYS A 90 6.54 10.04 -6.20
C LYS A 90 7.68 9.41 -5.44
N LYS A 91 8.36 8.42 -6.03
CA LYS A 91 9.61 7.91 -5.48
C LYS A 91 10.37 9.18 -5.15
N LYS A 92 10.45 9.54 -3.86
CA LYS A 92 11.60 10.31 -3.42
C LYS A 92 12.71 9.48 -3.98
N ASN A 93 13.52 10.08 -4.83
CA ASN A 93 14.68 9.43 -5.39
C ASN A 93 15.52 9.02 -4.19
N GLU A 94 15.21 7.87 -3.56
CA GLU A 94 16.16 7.09 -2.82
C GLU A 94 17.16 6.80 -3.91
N VAL A 95 18.22 7.62 -3.90
CA VAL A 95 19.40 7.40 -4.69
C VAL A 95 19.74 5.94 -4.45
N ASP A 96 19.50 5.12 -5.46
CA ASP A 96 19.56 3.67 -5.35
C ASP A 96 21.01 3.36 -4.94
N GLU A 97 21.26 3.17 -3.64
CA GLU A 97 22.61 3.16 -3.08
C GLU A 97 23.45 2.11 -3.80
N LYS A 98 22.79 1.02 -4.21
CA LYS A 98 23.36 -0.03 -5.07
C LYS A 98 23.84 0.51 -6.41
N LYS A 99 23.09 1.40 -7.06
CA LYS A 99 23.48 2.02 -8.34
C LYS A 99 24.67 2.96 -8.15
N VAL A 100 24.71 3.76 -7.08
CA VAL A 100 25.87 4.63 -6.78
C VAL A 100 27.11 3.78 -6.49
N VAL A 101 26.98 2.70 -5.73
CA VAL A 101 28.08 1.77 -5.47
C VAL A 101 28.57 1.10 -6.77
N SER A 102 27.66 0.65 -7.64
CA SER A 102 28.05 0.08 -8.94
C SER A 102 28.75 1.10 -9.86
N MET A 103 28.29 2.35 -9.88
CA MET A 103 28.94 3.42 -10.66
C MET A 103 30.36 3.72 -10.13
N LEU A 104 30.57 3.63 -8.82
CA LEU A 104 31.90 3.78 -8.21
C LEU A 104 32.81 2.59 -8.55
N GLU A 105 32.29 1.36 -8.48
CA GLU A 105 33.03 0.13 -8.83
C GLU A 105 33.44 0.10 -10.31
N ASN A 106 32.58 0.60 -11.19
CA ASN A 106 32.85 0.72 -12.62
C ASN A 106 33.71 1.94 -12.98
N GLY A 107 34.03 2.81 -12.02
CA GLY A 107 34.83 4.03 -12.24
C GLY A 107 34.10 5.14 -13.00
N GLU A 108 32.77 5.08 -13.07
CA GLU A 108 31.92 6.08 -13.71
C GLU A 108 31.77 7.35 -12.87
N ILE A 109 32.00 7.25 -11.55
CA ILE A 109 32.02 8.36 -10.60
C ILE A 109 33.19 8.22 -9.64
N THR A 110 33.63 9.34 -9.08
CA THR A 110 34.64 9.38 -8.01
C THR A 110 34.02 9.13 -6.63
N ALA A 111 34.86 8.74 -5.66
CA ALA A 111 34.41 8.53 -4.28
C ALA A 111 33.78 9.80 -3.67
N GLU A 112 34.26 10.98 -4.06
CA GLU A 112 33.74 12.27 -3.61
C GLU A 112 32.34 12.56 -4.19
N GLU A 113 32.13 12.23 -5.47
CA GLU A 113 30.83 12.35 -6.15
C GLU A 113 29.81 11.35 -5.61
N ALA A 114 30.24 10.11 -5.34
CA ALA A 114 29.41 9.11 -4.69
C ALA A 114 28.93 9.56 -3.30
N ILE A 115 29.84 10.11 -2.49
CA ILE A 115 29.52 10.65 -1.15
C ILE A 115 28.54 11.82 -1.25
N LYS A 116 28.66 12.67 -2.28
CA LYS A 116 27.77 13.82 -2.49
C LYS A 116 26.37 13.36 -2.90
N LEU A 117 26.27 12.43 -3.84
CA LEU A 117 25.01 11.83 -4.28
C LEU A 117 24.26 11.12 -3.15
N LEU A 118 24.99 10.52 -2.19
CA LEU A 118 24.40 9.86 -1.02
C LEU A 118 24.05 10.82 0.14
N LYS A 119 24.58 12.05 0.13
CA LYS A 119 24.36 13.05 1.19
C LYS A 119 23.32 14.12 0.82
N GLU A 120 22.92 14.21 -0.45
CA GLU A 120 21.79 15.06 -0.87
C GLU A 120 20.46 14.37 -0.54
N GLU A 121 20.10 14.36 0.75
CA GLU A 121 18.73 14.21 1.26
C GLU A 121 18.10 15.56 1.62
#